data_AF-A0A523EKW2-F1
#
_entry.id   AF-A0A523EKW2-F1
#
_cell.length_a   1.000
_cell.length_b   1.000
_cell.length_c   1.000
_cell.angle_alpha   90.00
_cell.angle_beta   90.00
_cell.angle_gamma   90.00
#
_symmetry.space_group_name_H-M   'P 1'
#
loop_
_entity.id
_entity.type
_entity.pdbx_description
1 polymer ?
#
loop_
_entity_poly.entity_id
_entity_poly.type
_entity_poly.pdbx_seq_one_letter_code
_entity_poly.pdbx_strand_id
1 'polypeptide(L)'
;MVTTTVLLLAASLSAAEMLDRSIAYHDSDGRFATSAIAIELSESRPDGGIRKTSIVIDNGRGRFEMRRVVDRGREVYIRVDGDDVKASLGGSTTFSEEAAAQYRLTPEQAKRTRNYYIYTLWAPDEAPRSRHAARSQAP
;
A
#
# COMPACT_ATOMS: atom_id res chain seq x y z
N MET A 1 -29.83 28.49 43.56
CA MET A 1 -29.32 27.27 42.89
C MET A 1 -28.93 27.67 41.48
N VAL A 2 -27.65 27.56 41.11
CA VAL A 2 -27.17 27.90 39.77
C VAL A 2 -26.95 26.60 39.01
N THR A 3 -27.79 26.35 38.01
CA THR A 3 -27.65 25.22 37.10
C THR A 3 -26.58 25.54 36.07
N THR A 4 -25.37 25.02 36.28
CA THR A 4 -24.30 25.07 35.28
C THR A 4 -24.60 24.03 34.20
N THR A 5 -25.17 24.47 33.08
CA THR A 5 -25.29 23.66 31.88
C THR A 5 -23.90 23.43 31.30
N VAL A 6 -23.36 22.22 31.43
CA VAL A 6 -22.14 21.81 30.73
C VAL A 6 -22.51 21.55 29.27
N LEU A 7 -22.13 22.46 28.38
CA LEU A 7 -22.24 22.27 26.93
C LEU A 7 -21.11 21.33 26.49
N LEU A 8 -21.41 20.05 26.30
CA LEU A 8 -20.45 19.08 25.77
C LEU A 8 -20.31 19.30 24.26
N LEU A 9 -19.31 20.10 23.84
CA LEU A 9 -18.85 20.11 22.46
C LEU A 9 -18.08 18.82 22.21
N ALA A 10 -18.72 17.83 21.60
CA ALA A 10 -17.98 16.72 20.99
C ALA A 10 -17.13 17.33 19.87
N ALA A 11 -15.83 17.52 20.11
CA ALA A 11 -14.90 17.91 19.06
C ALA A 11 -14.90 16.79 18.00
N SER A 12 -15.55 17.02 16.87
CA SER A 12 -15.52 16.11 15.74
C SER A 12 -14.12 16.12 15.16
N LEU A 13 -13.35 15.06 15.39
CA LEU A 13 -12.04 14.86 14.79
C LEU A 13 -12.18 14.91 13.27
N SER A 14 -11.42 15.79 12.59
CA SER A 14 -11.41 15.80 11.14
C SER A 14 -10.72 14.55 10.59
N ALA A 15 -11.02 14.19 9.34
CA ALA A 15 -10.38 13.04 8.70
C ALA A 15 -8.85 13.18 8.61
N ALA A 16 -8.36 14.41 8.41
CA ALA A 16 -6.92 14.71 8.39
C ALA A 16 -6.28 14.49 9.76
N GLU A 17 -6.88 15.04 10.83
CA GLU A 17 -6.37 14.85 12.18
C GLU A 17 -6.43 13.38 12.63
N MET A 18 -7.45 12.63 12.20
CA MET A 18 -7.53 11.20 12.45
C MET A 18 -6.38 10.45 11.78
N LEU A 19 -6.08 10.79 10.53
CA LEU A 19 -4.98 10.20 9.79
C LEU A 19 -3.64 10.53 10.46
N ASP A 20 -3.36 11.79 10.74
CA ASP A 20 -2.13 12.24 11.40
C ASP A 20 -1.89 11.53 12.74
N ARG A 21 -2.94 11.35 13.55
CA ARG A 21 -2.86 10.61 14.81
C ARG A 21 -2.60 9.13 14.62
N SER A 22 -3.24 8.50 13.63
CA SER A 22 -3.00 7.09 13.30
C SER A 22 -1.55 6.86 12.91
N ILE A 23 -0.98 7.80 12.14
CA ILE A 23 0.41 7.75 11.67
C ILE A 23 1.36 7.89 12.83
N ALA A 24 1.19 8.93 13.66
CA ALA A 24 2.03 9.13 14.83
C ALA A 24 1.94 7.97 15.83
N TYR A 25 0.80 7.27 15.88
CA TYR A 25 0.63 6.07 16.70
C TYR A 25 1.43 4.87 16.16
N HIS A 26 1.47 4.68 14.84
CA HIS A 26 2.23 3.60 14.21
C HIS A 26 3.73 3.94 13.99
N ASP A 27 4.10 5.23 13.94
CA ASP A 27 5.48 5.79 13.90
C ASP A 27 5.70 6.86 14.96
N SER A 28 5.90 6.47 16.20
CA SER A 28 6.29 7.47 17.20
C SER A 28 7.63 8.14 16.85
N ASP A 29 8.50 7.41 16.13
CA ASP A 29 9.90 7.77 15.92
C ASP A 29 10.21 8.23 14.49
N GLY A 30 9.23 8.28 13.60
CA GLY A 30 9.44 8.71 12.20
C GLY A 30 10.35 7.78 11.38
N ARG A 31 10.49 6.50 11.76
CA ARG A 31 11.49 5.58 11.19
C ARG A 31 11.02 4.91 9.91
N PHE A 32 9.73 4.89 9.62
CA PHE A 32 9.21 4.14 8.47
C PHE A 32 9.71 4.67 7.13
N ALA A 33 9.88 6.00 6.99
CA ALA A 33 10.38 6.60 5.76
C ALA A 33 11.77 6.07 5.35
N THR A 34 12.54 5.52 6.30
CA THR A 34 13.88 4.96 6.05
C THR A 34 13.97 3.46 6.33
N SER A 35 12.83 2.80 6.59
CA SER A 35 12.80 1.41 7.00
C SER A 35 13.03 0.46 5.84
N ALA A 36 13.59 -0.71 6.18
CA ALA A 36 13.62 -1.89 5.34
C ALA A 36 12.90 -3.02 6.06
N ILE A 37 11.78 -3.47 5.50
CA ILE A 37 10.84 -4.42 6.09
C ILE A 37 10.70 -5.61 5.16
N ALA A 38 10.77 -6.82 5.72
CA ALA A 38 10.44 -8.06 5.02
C ALA A 38 9.20 -8.69 5.69
N ILE A 39 8.23 -9.12 4.88
CA ILE A 39 6.96 -9.68 5.34
C ILE A 39 6.73 -11.00 4.62
N GLU A 40 6.53 -12.05 5.40
CA GLU A 40 6.14 -13.36 4.90
C GLU A 40 4.68 -13.63 5.28
N LEU A 41 3.82 -13.74 4.28
CA LEU A 41 2.40 -14.01 4.45
C LEU A 41 2.10 -15.45 4.06
N SER A 42 1.36 -16.16 4.91
CA SER A 42 0.77 -17.47 4.60
C SER A 42 -0.75 -17.36 4.75
N GLU A 43 -1.46 -17.44 3.62
CA GLU A 43 -2.92 -17.26 3.57
C GLU A 43 -3.58 -18.58 3.18
N SER A 44 -4.46 -19.10 4.03
CA SER A 44 -5.30 -20.26 3.67
C SER A 44 -6.33 -19.89 2.60
N ARG A 45 -6.71 -20.87 1.80
CA ARG A 45 -7.71 -20.76 0.73
C ARG A 45 -8.85 -21.75 0.96
N PRO A 46 -10.07 -21.47 0.45
CA PRO A 46 -11.22 -22.36 0.62
C PRO A 46 -11.01 -23.78 0.06
N ASP A 47 -10.12 -23.95 -0.91
CA ASP A 47 -9.73 -25.24 -1.49
C ASP A 47 -8.68 -26.00 -0.65
N GLY A 48 -8.32 -25.50 0.53
CA GLY A 48 -7.29 -26.07 1.40
C GLY A 48 -5.86 -25.68 1.02
N GLY A 49 -5.67 -24.93 -0.07
CA GLY A 49 -4.37 -24.41 -0.46
C GLY A 49 -3.84 -23.34 0.50
N ILE A 50 -2.50 -23.21 0.57
CA ILE A 50 -1.84 -22.09 1.26
C ILE A 50 -1.13 -21.25 0.22
N ARG A 51 -1.50 -19.97 0.11
CA ARG A 51 -0.75 -19.00 -0.69
C ARG A 51 0.36 -18.39 0.18
N LYS A 52 1.60 -18.50 -0.30
CA LYS A 52 2.75 -17.82 0.29
C LYS A 52 3.07 -16.55 -0.50
N THR A 53 3.28 -15.45 0.21
CA THR A 53 3.69 -14.17 -0.38
C THR A 53 4.84 -13.59 0.44
N SER A 54 5.96 -13.30 -0.22
CA SER A 54 7.11 -12.61 0.36
C SER A 54 7.12 -11.18 -0.15
N ILE A 55 7.22 -10.21 0.75
CA ILE A 55 7.19 -8.78 0.43
C ILE A 55 8.40 -8.11 1.04
N VAL A 56 9.11 -7.30 0.26
CA VAL A 56 10.19 -6.44 0.74
C VAL A 56 9.82 -5.00 0.45
N ILE A 57 9.86 -4.17 1.48
CA ILE A 57 9.65 -2.73 1.41
C ILE A 57 10.94 -2.08 1.91
N ASP A 58 11.67 -1.37 1.05
CA ASP A 58 12.87 -0.59 1.40
C ASP A 58 12.56 0.86 1.03
N ASN A 59 11.94 1.57 1.98
CA ASN A 59 11.48 2.95 1.78
C ASN A 59 12.66 3.90 1.61
N GLY A 60 13.78 3.66 2.31
CA GLY A 60 15.00 4.45 2.18
C GLY A 60 15.59 4.42 0.76
N ARG A 61 15.32 3.35 0.00
CA ARG A 61 15.70 3.24 -1.42
C ARG A 61 14.53 3.34 -2.39
N GLY A 62 13.32 3.68 -1.93
CA GLY A 62 12.13 3.75 -2.79
C GLY A 62 11.77 2.44 -3.49
N ARG A 63 12.10 1.30 -2.87
CA ARG A 63 12.04 -0.03 -3.48
C ARG A 63 10.96 -0.89 -2.84
N PHE A 64 10.23 -1.59 -3.69
CA PHE A 64 9.25 -2.60 -3.31
C PHE A 64 9.47 -3.86 -4.13
N GLU A 65 9.42 -5.02 -3.48
CA GLU A 65 9.39 -6.32 -4.15
C GLU A 65 8.27 -7.18 -3.59
N MET A 66 7.63 -7.96 -4.46
CA MET A 66 6.69 -8.99 -4.05
C MET A 66 6.94 -10.26 -4.87
N ARG A 67 7.01 -11.39 -4.17
CA ARG A 67 6.99 -12.75 -4.75
C ARG A 67 5.79 -13.48 -4.20
N ARG A 68 5.04 -14.16 -5.07
CA ARG A 68 3.96 -15.05 -4.64
C ARG A 68 3.82 -16.22 -5.59
N VAL A 69 3.49 -17.38 -5.04
CA VAL A 69 3.15 -18.54 -5.85
C VAL A 69 1.67 -18.49 -6.21
N VAL A 70 1.38 -18.62 -7.51
CA VAL A 70 0.03 -18.67 -8.08
C VAL A 70 -0.25 -20.03 -8.71
N ASP A 71 -1.41 -20.18 -9.34
CA ASP A 71 -1.90 -21.42 -9.93
C ASP A 71 -0.83 -22.19 -10.69
N ARG A 72 -0.82 -23.51 -10.48
CA ARG A 72 0.14 -24.46 -11.06
C ARG A 72 1.59 -24.20 -10.66
N GLY A 73 1.82 -23.56 -9.51
CA GLY A 73 3.16 -23.38 -8.93
C GLY A 73 4.00 -22.30 -9.59
N ARG A 74 3.41 -21.47 -10.46
CA ARG A 74 4.14 -20.37 -11.10
C ARG A 74 4.40 -19.25 -10.11
N GLU A 75 5.59 -18.68 -10.15
CA GLU A 75 5.91 -17.49 -9.36
C GLU A 75 5.46 -16.23 -10.09
N VAL A 76 4.74 -15.36 -9.41
CA VAL A 76 4.59 -13.95 -9.78
C VAL A 76 5.63 -13.16 -9.02
N TYR A 77 6.46 -12.43 -9.74
CA TYR A 77 7.41 -11.47 -9.18
C TYR A 77 7.10 -10.08 -9.73
N ILE A 78 7.05 -9.09 -8.83
CA ILE A 78 7.06 -7.68 -9.19
C ILE A 78 8.11 -6.95 -8.36
N ARG A 79 8.77 -5.98 -9.00
CA ARG A 79 9.66 -5.02 -8.35
C ARG A 79 9.35 -3.62 -8.85
N VAL A 80 9.26 -2.69 -7.92
CA VAL A 80 9.14 -1.25 -8.18
C VAL A 80 10.34 -0.56 -7.55
N ASP A 81 11.07 0.24 -8.32
CA ASP A 81 12.22 1.02 -7.87
C ASP A 81 12.04 2.44 -8.41
N GLY A 82 11.44 3.31 -7.60
CA GLY A 82 10.92 4.61 -8.07
C GLY A 82 9.90 4.44 -9.21
N ASP A 83 10.29 4.86 -10.41
CA ASP A 83 9.47 4.74 -11.63
C ASP A 83 9.70 3.46 -12.43
N ASP A 84 10.82 2.77 -12.19
CA ASP A 84 11.17 1.53 -12.87
C ASP A 84 10.36 0.36 -12.32
N VAL A 85 9.71 -0.38 -13.20
CA VAL A 85 8.95 -1.59 -12.85
C VAL A 85 9.51 -2.79 -13.58
N LYS A 86 9.76 -3.86 -12.84
CA LYS A 86 10.06 -5.19 -13.38
C LYS A 86 8.96 -6.15 -12.93
N ALA A 87 8.53 -7.02 -13.83
CA ALA A 87 7.59 -8.07 -13.54
C ALA A 87 7.98 -9.36 -14.28
N SER A 88 7.74 -10.50 -13.66
CA SER A 88 7.88 -11.80 -14.32
C SER A 88 6.85 -12.80 -13.83
N LEU A 89 6.52 -13.75 -14.70
CA LEU A 89 5.63 -14.88 -14.43
C LEU A 89 6.38 -16.18 -14.75
N GLY A 90 6.59 -17.01 -13.73
CA GLY A 90 7.38 -18.24 -13.85
C GLY A 90 8.81 -17.98 -14.35
N GLY A 91 9.40 -16.84 -13.98
CA GLY A 91 10.73 -16.41 -14.43
C GLY A 91 10.77 -15.73 -15.81
N SER A 92 9.68 -15.74 -16.59
CA SER A 92 9.61 -15.05 -17.88
C SER A 92 9.16 -13.60 -17.73
N THR A 93 9.83 -12.68 -18.41
CA THR A 93 9.40 -11.27 -18.57
C THR A 93 8.48 -11.08 -19.78
N THR A 94 8.28 -12.12 -20.58
CA THR A 94 7.36 -12.14 -21.72
C THR A 94 6.14 -12.99 -21.35
N PHE A 95 4.97 -12.38 -21.41
CA PHE A 95 3.68 -12.99 -21.10
C PHE A 95 2.57 -12.30 -21.89
N SER A 96 1.44 -12.95 -22.08
CA SER A 96 0.32 -12.39 -22.83
C SER A 96 -0.36 -11.24 -22.07
N GLU A 97 -1.14 -10.42 -22.76
CA GLU A 97 -1.92 -9.34 -22.13
C GLU A 97 -2.93 -9.89 -21.11
N GLU A 98 -3.54 -11.04 -21.40
CA GLU A 98 -4.46 -11.72 -20.49
C GLU A 98 -3.73 -12.16 -19.20
N ALA A 99 -2.54 -12.72 -19.34
CA ALA A 99 -1.70 -13.09 -18.20
C ALA A 99 -1.25 -11.84 -17.40
N ALA A 100 -0.90 -10.75 -18.09
CA ALA A 100 -0.54 -9.49 -17.46
C ALA A 100 -1.69 -8.92 -16.64
N ALA A 101 -2.92 -8.94 -17.17
CA ALA A 101 -4.11 -8.49 -16.48
C ALA A 101 -4.48 -9.40 -15.30
N GLN A 102 -4.51 -10.72 -15.52
CA GLN A 102 -4.86 -11.72 -14.50
C GLN A 102 -3.93 -11.64 -13.30
N TYR A 103 -2.61 -11.56 -13.54
CA TYR A 103 -1.61 -11.59 -12.49
C TYR A 103 -1.14 -10.20 -12.04
N ARG A 104 -1.71 -9.13 -12.61
CA ARG A 104 -1.44 -7.72 -12.27
C ARG A 104 0.02 -7.33 -12.50
N LEU A 105 0.58 -7.71 -13.64
CA LEU A 105 1.99 -7.55 -14.00
C LEU A 105 2.30 -6.22 -14.73
N THR A 106 1.28 -5.37 -14.94
CA THR A 106 1.49 -4.07 -15.59
C THR A 106 2.14 -3.05 -14.64
N PRO A 107 2.87 -2.05 -15.15
CA PRO A 107 3.51 -1.03 -14.31
C PRO A 107 2.55 -0.30 -13.37
N GLU A 108 1.37 0.07 -13.86
CA GLU A 108 0.34 0.73 -13.06
C GLU A 108 -0.15 -0.17 -11.92
N GLN A 109 -0.40 -1.44 -12.19
CA GLN A 109 -0.84 -2.38 -11.17
C GLN A 109 0.26 -2.69 -10.15
N ALA A 110 1.51 -2.80 -10.56
CA ALA A 110 2.63 -3.00 -9.65
C ALA A 110 2.79 -1.80 -8.69
N LYS A 111 2.72 -0.56 -9.20
CA LYS A 111 2.72 0.66 -8.37
C LYS A 111 1.51 0.71 -7.43
N ARG A 112 0.33 0.29 -7.90
CA ARG A 112 -0.87 0.17 -7.06
C ARG A 112 -0.70 -0.89 -5.96
N THR A 113 -0.10 -2.04 -6.26
CA THR A 113 0.18 -3.08 -5.26
C THR A 113 1.19 -2.61 -4.22
N ARG A 114 2.27 -1.94 -4.63
CA ARG A 114 3.19 -1.26 -3.71
C ARG A 114 2.42 -0.32 -2.77
N ASN A 115 1.62 0.58 -3.34
CA ASN A 115 0.86 1.56 -2.56
C ASN A 115 -0.13 0.89 -1.61
N TYR A 116 -0.80 -0.19 -2.03
CA TYR A 116 -1.68 -0.96 -1.15
C TYR A 116 -0.92 -1.47 0.08
N TYR A 117 0.23 -2.13 -0.10
CA TYR A 117 0.99 -2.64 1.04
C TYR A 117 1.58 -1.53 1.91
N ILE A 118 2.11 -0.46 1.31
CA ILE A 118 2.61 0.68 2.07
C ILE A 118 1.47 1.33 2.86
N TYR A 119 0.32 1.63 2.25
CA TYR A 119 -0.78 2.32 2.93
C TYR A 119 -1.53 1.44 3.94
N THR A 120 -1.78 0.16 3.64
CA THR A 120 -2.45 -0.74 4.57
C THR A 120 -1.59 -1.03 5.81
N LEU A 121 -0.26 -1.01 5.67
CA LEU A 121 0.64 -1.17 6.80
C LEU A 121 0.94 0.16 7.51
N TRP A 122 0.48 1.31 6.98
CA TRP A 122 1.01 2.62 7.40
C TRP A 122 0.07 3.83 7.21
N ALA A 123 -0.09 4.33 5.98
CA ALA A 123 -0.52 5.71 5.60
C ALA A 123 0.37 6.82 6.23
N PRO A 124 0.58 8.06 5.68
CA PRO A 124 -0.23 8.86 4.75
C PRO A 124 0.24 8.90 3.29
N ASP A 125 -0.68 9.44 2.48
CA ASP A 125 -0.61 9.95 1.11
C ASP A 125 0.73 10.59 0.66
N GLU A 126 1.35 9.97 -0.34
CA GLU A 126 1.74 10.72 -1.54
C GLU A 126 0.71 10.43 -2.66
N ALA A 127 -0.54 10.83 -2.45
CA ALA A 127 -1.41 11.11 -3.59
C ALA A 127 -0.86 12.37 -4.30
N PRO A 128 -0.70 12.37 -5.64
CA PRO A 128 -0.14 13.52 -6.34
C PRO A 128 -0.98 14.77 -6.03
N ARG A 129 -0.32 15.78 -5.46
CA ARG A 129 -0.90 17.06 -5.01
C ARG A 129 -1.58 17.89 -6.12
N SER A 130 -1.65 17.38 -7.35
CA SER A 130 -2.22 18.08 -8.51
C SER A 130 -3.75 18.04 -8.60
N ARG A 131 -4.46 17.22 -7.81
CA ARG A 131 -5.93 17.11 -7.92
C ARG A 131 -6.76 17.92 -6.92
N HIS A 132 -6.19 18.34 -5.79
CA HIS A 132 -6.95 19.12 -4.80
C HIS A 132 -6.89 20.64 -5.00
N ALA A 133 -5.86 21.17 -5.67
CA ALA A 133 -5.80 22.59 -6.02
C ALA A 133 -6.80 23.00 -7.11
N ALA A 134 -7.32 22.06 -7.90
CA ALA A 134 -8.18 22.35 -9.05
C ALA A 134 -9.69 22.42 -8.72
N ARG A 135 -10.11 22.12 -7.48
CA ARG A 135 -11.53 22.14 -7.09
C ARG A 135 -11.94 23.27 -6.15
N SER A 136 -10.99 24.11 -5.69
CA SER A 136 -11.31 25.30 -4.89
C SER A 136 -11.32 26.60 -5.72
N GLN A 137 -11.21 26.50 -7.04
CA GLN A 137 -11.32 27.62 -7.97
C GLN A 137 -12.12 27.20 -9.20
N ALA A 138 -13.41 26.96 -9.00
CA ALA A 138 -14.39 27.05 -10.07
C ALA A 138 -15.53 27.93 -9.52
N PRO A 139 -15.98 28.95 -10.29
CA PRO A 139 -16.93 29.97 -9.83
C PRO A 139 -18.30 29.41 -9.46
#